data_AF-N9E4Q8-F1
#
_entry.id   AF-N9E4Q8-F1
#
_cell.length_a   1.000
_cell.length_b   1.000
_cell.length_c   1.000
_cell.angle_alpha   90.00
_cell.angle_beta   90.00
_cell.angle_gamma   90.00
#
_symmetry.space_group_name_H-M   'P 1'
#
loop_
_entity.id
_entity.type
_entity.pdbx_description
1 polymer ?
#
loop_
_entity_poly.entity_id
_entity_poly.type
_entity_poly.pdbx_seq_one_letter_code
_entity_poly.pdbx_strand_id
1 'polypeptide(L)'
;MNYIQLTQSQNYKIIHLEETVYLVPLQSNCINEYIEIGDFYGNLEVAIIDHDEKWCAIGGCGLIIYFIKEPFIVYQYGQKTSQYFELHRNPPSSGGLMLFNKFLRLKY
;
A
#
# COMPACT_ATOMS: atom_id res chain seq x y z
N MET A 1 -9.97 10.41 -12.09
CA MET A 1 -9.92 9.40 -11.00
C MET A 1 -9.47 10.12 -9.74
N ASN A 2 -10.18 9.95 -8.62
CA ASN A 2 -9.82 10.58 -7.35
C ASN A 2 -8.85 9.65 -6.62
N TYR A 3 -7.57 10.02 -6.58
CA TYR A 3 -6.54 9.37 -5.78
C TYR A 3 -5.95 10.36 -4.79
N ILE A 4 -5.34 9.85 -3.73
CA ILE A 4 -4.56 10.65 -2.79
C ILE A 4 -3.08 10.40 -3.08
N GLN A 5 -2.31 11.44 -3.36
CA GLN A 5 -0.86 11.32 -3.45
C GLN A 5 -0.27 11.34 -2.04
N LEU A 6 0.48 10.29 -1.67
CA LEU A 6 1.09 10.17 -0.34
C LEU A 6 2.50 10.76 -0.31
N THR A 7 3.30 10.49 -1.34
CA THR A 7 4.67 11.00 -1.47
C THR A 7 5.16 10.93 -2.92
N GLN A 8 6.30 11.57 -3.20
CA GLN A 8 6.93 11.61 -4.51
C GLN A 8 8.46 11.72 -4.39
N SER A 9 9.15 11.10 -5.35
CA SER A 9 10.61 11.11 -5.57
C SER A 9 10.90 11.63 -6.99
N GLN A 10 12.12 11.41 -7.51
CA GLN A 10 12.52 11.92 -8.81
C GLN A 10 11.80 11.19 -9.96
N ASN A 11 11.64 9.88 -9.86
CA ASN A 11 11.06 9.05 -10.91
C ASN A 11 9.75 8.38 -10.51
N TYR A 12 9.39 8.37 -9.22
CA TYR A 12 8.19 7.70 -8.74
C TYR A 12 7.34 8.57 -7.83
N LYS A 13 6.03 8.31 -7.83
CA LYS A 13 5.12 8.72 -6.76
C LYS A 13 4.40 7.52 -6.18
N ILE A 14 3.99 7.65 -4.92
CA ILE A 14 3.09 6.70 -4.28
C ILE A 14 1.71 7.36 -4.16
N ILE A 15 0.71 6.65 -4.67
CA ILE A 15 -0.69 7.08 -4.60
C ILE A 15 -1.51 6.02 -3.88
N HIS A 16 -2.60 6.47 -3.26
CA HIS A 16 -3.63 5.63 -2.67
C HIS A 16 -4.94 5.83 -3.42
N LEU A 17 -5.51 4.72 -3.89
CA LEU A 17 -6.80 4.67 -4.57
C LEU A 17 -7.64 3.58 -3.91
N GLU A 18 -8.78 3.99 -3.34
CA GLU A 18 -9.63 3.12 -2.52
C GLU A 18 -8.88 2.52 -1.33
N GLU A 19 -8.54 1.24 -1.39
CA GLU A 19 -7.76 0.51 -0.37
C GLU A 19 -6.40 0.05 -0.91
N THR A 20 -6.06 0.41 -2.16
CA THR A 20 -4.85 -0.07 -2.83
C THR A 20 -3.84 1.04 -2.99
N VAL A 21 -2.57 0.70 -2.73
CA VAL A 21 -1.43 1.58 -2.88
C VAL A 21 -0.66 1.21 -4.12
N TYR A 22 -0.36 2.24 -4.92
CA TYR A 22 0.36 2.10 -6.16
C TYR A 22 1.68 2.84 -6.13
N LEU A 23 2.75 2.19 -6.57
CA LEU A 23 3.97 2.84 -7.04
C LEU A 23 3.76 3.20 -8.51
N VAL A 24 3.92 4.47 -8.84
CA VAL A 24 3.64 5.00 -10.18
C VAL A 24 4.89 5.69 -10.73
N PRO A 25 5.46 5.21 -11.85
CA PRO A 25 6.49 5.94 -12.57
C PRO A 25 5.96 7.29 -13.07
N LEU A 26 6.65 8.39 -12.77
CA LEU A 26 6.23 9.75 -13.14
C LEU A 26 6.26 10.01 -14.65
N GLN A 27 7.09 9.26 -15.37
CA GLN A 27 7.20 9.37 -16.84
C GLN A 27 6.12 8.56 -17.56
N SER A 28 5.36 7.74 -16.82
CA SER A 28 4.32 6.91 -17.38
C SER A 28 2.98 7.63 -17.46
N ASN A 29 2.38 7.59 -18.65
CA ASN A 29 0.97 7.97 -18.85
C ASN A 29 0.06 6.73 -18.97
N CYS A 30 0.62 5.52 -18.82
CA CYS A 30 -0.08 4.26 -18.98
C CYS A 30 -0.49 3.70 -17.62
N ILE A 31 -1.79 3.60 -17.35
CA ILE A 31 -2.29 3.08 -16.07
C ILE A 31 -1.86 1.62 -15.80
N ASN A 32 -1.59 0.85 -16.85
CA ASN A 32 -1.10 -0.53 -16.75
C ASN A 32 0.34 -0.64 -16.19
N GLU A 33 1.04 0.48 -16.05
CA GLU A 33 2.38 0.53 -15.45
C GLU A 33 2.33 0.87 -13.95
N TYR A 34 1.12 0.99 -13.38
CA TYR A 34 0.94 1.21 -11.94
C TYR A 34 1.18 -0.11 -11.23
N ILE A 35 2.11 -0.10 -10.29
CA ILE A 35 2.51 -1.31 -9.57
C ILE A 35 1.79 -1.32 -8.23
N GLU A 36 0.97 -2.33 -7.99
CA GLU A 36 0.33 -2.55 -6.70
C GLU A 36 1.37 -2.97 -5.66
N ILE A 37 1.61 -2.12 -4.67
CA ILE A 37 2.64 -2.29 -3.64
C ILE A 37 2.08 -2.49 -2.24
N GLY A 38 0.76 -2.50 -2.09
CA GLY A 38 0.11 -2.75 -0.80
C GLY A 38 -1.40 -2.57 -0.85
N ASP A 39 -2.08 -3.22 0.09
CA ASP A 39 -3.49 -2.99 0.39
C ASP A 39 -3.63 -2.52 1.86
N PHE A 40 -4.42 -1.49 2.12
CA PHE A 40 -4.64 -0.98 3.48
C PHE A 40 -6.12 -0.63 3.66
N TYR A 41 -6.77 -1.37 4.54
CA TYR A 41 -8.13 -1.05 4.97
C TYR A 41 -8.13 0.23 5.82
N GLY A 42 -8.90 1.22 5.41
CA GLY A 42 -9.07 2.48 6.14
C GLY A 42 -8.08 3.57 5.74
N ASN A 43 -7.71 4.42 6.70
CA ASN A 43 -6.84 5.56 6.41
C ASN A 43 -5.39 5.10 6.35
N LEU A 44 -4.77 5.34 5.19
CA LEU A 44 -3.33 5.26 5.04
C LEU A 44 -2.65 6.44 5.72
N GLU A 45 -1.64 6.16 6.52
CA GLU A 45 -1.08 7.15 7.44
C GLU A 45 0.21 7.77 6.89
N VAL A 46 1.04 6.98 6.19
CA VAL A 46 2.33 7.46 5.70
C VAL A 46 2.86 6.64 4.53
N ALA A 47 3.61 7.30 3.64
CA ALA A 47 4.49 6.62 2.69
C ALA A 47 5.80 7.40 2.52
N ILE A 48 6.90 6.68 2.36
CA ILE A 48 8.22 7.24 2.04
C ILE A 48 8.83 6.46 0.87
N ILE A 49 9.61 7.16 0.05
CA ILE A 49 10.46 6.56 -0.98
C ILE A 49 11.89 6.83 -0.56
N ASP A 50 12.74 5.81 -0.63
CA ASP A 50 14.18 5.94 -0.44
C ASP A 50 14.76 6.99 -1.40
N HIS A 51 15.75 7.75 -0.95
CA HIS A 51 16.35 8.80 -1.78
C HIS A 51 16.95 8.25 -3.08
N ASP A 52 17.57 7.07 -3.00
CA ASP A 52 18.14 6.40 -4.18
C ASP A 52 17.11 5.52 -4.90
N GLU A 53 15.83 5.62 -4.52
CA GLU A 53 14.70 4.89 -5.10
C GLU A 53 14.93 3.37 -5.11
N LYS A 54 15.60 2.82 -4.08
CA LYS A 54 15.85 1.36 -3.97
C LYS A 54 14.69 0.62 -3.31
N TRP A 55 13.93 1.32 -2.48
CA TRP A 55 12.79 0.78 -1.75
C TRP A 55 11.82 1.90 -1.38
N CYS A 56 10.61 1.51 -0.99
CA CYS A 56 9.65 2.38 -0.36
C CYS A 56 9.00 1.68 0.83
N ALA A 57 8.48 2.49 1.75
CA ALA A 57 7.78 1.99 2.93
C ALA A 57 6.40 2.65 3.00
N ILE A 58 5.40 1.83 3.30
CA ILE A 58 4.01 2.26 3.38
C ILE A 58 3.42 1.82 4.71
N GLY A 59 2.89 2.79 5.46
CA GLY A 59 2.36 2.60 6.81
C GLY A 59 0.86 2.88 6.92
N GLY A 60 0.17 1.99 7.63
CA GLY A 60 -1.25 2.06 7.97
C GLY A 60 -1.56 1.02 9.06
N CYS A 61 -2.44 0.05 8.78
CA CYS A 61 -2.68 -1.14 9.63
C CYS A 61 -1.53 -2.18 9.60
N GLY A 62 -0.29 -1.69 9.73
CA GLY A 62 0.96 -2.42 9.55
C GLY A 62 1.91 -1.64 8.66
N LEU A 63 3.04 -2.27 8.32
CA LEU A 63 4.07 -1.71 7.46
C LEU A 63 4.39 -2.68 6.33
N ILE A 64 4.50 -2.16 5.11
CA ILE A 64 5.04 -2.89 3.96
C ILE A 64 6.31 -2.18 3.52
N ILE A 65 7.39 -2.95 3.36
CA ILE A 65 8.61 -2.51 2.68
C ILE A 65 8.62 -3.16 1.30
N TYR A 66 8.64 -2.35 0.25
CA TYR A 66 8.64 -2.81 -1.14
C TYR A 66 9.91 -2.34 -1.84
N PHE A 67 10.70 -3.26 -2.38
CA PHE A 67 11.91 -2.95 -3.13
C PHE A 67 11.55 -2.49 -4.54
N ILE A 68 12.11 -1.37 -4.98
CA ILE A 68 11.87 -0.81 -6.31
C ILE A 68 12.89 -1.43 -7.25
N LYS A 69 12.56 -2.62 -7.75
CA LYS A 69 13.45 -3.41 -8.61
C LYS A 69 12.63 -4.25 -9.57
N GLU A 70 12.91 -4.12 -10.87
CA GLU A 70 12.29 -4.95 -11.89
C GLU A 70 12.86 -6.39 -11.89
N PRO A 71 12.06 -7.40 -12.27
CA PRO A 71 10.63 -7.31 -12.61
C PRO A 71 9.77 -7.12 -11.35
N PHE A 72 8.80 -6.22 -11.42
CA PHE A 72 7.91 -5.96 -10.29
C PHE A 72 6.98 -7.14 -10.03
N ILE A 73 6.80 -7.47 -8.75
CA ILE A 73 5.82 -8.46 -8.29
C ILE A 73 4.68 -7.71 -7.62
N VAL A 74 3.47 -7.86 -8.15
CA VAL A 74 2.26 -7.32 -7.54
C VAL A 74 2.14 -7.81 -6.10
N TYR A 75 1.82 -6.88 -5.20
CA TYR A 75 1.61 -7.21 -3.81
C TYR A 75 0.43 -8.17 -3.63
N GLN A 76 0.62 -9.20 -2.81
CA GLN A 76 -0.40 -10.14 -2.36
C GLN A 76 -0.20 -10.42 -0.88
N TYR A 77 -1.26 -10.20 -0.10
CA TYR A 77 -1.20 -10.38 1.35
C TYR A 77 -0.68 -11.77 1.75
N GLY A 78 0.35 -11.80 2.60
CA GLY A 78 0.93 -13.03 3.15
C GLY A 78 1.79 -13.83 2.17
N GLN A 79 1.98 -13.37 0.93
CA GLN A 79 2.88 -14.01 -0.02
C GLN A 79 4.34 -13.79 0.41
N LYS A 80 5.12 -14.88 0.44
CA LYS A 80 6.57 -14.78 0.63
C LYS A 80 7.25 -14.47 -0.70
N THR A 81 8.02 -13.40 -0.73
CA THR A 81 8.78 -12.96 -1.90
C THR A 81 10.02 -12.17 -1.46
N SER A 82 10.98 -11.97 -2.37
CA SER A 82 12.09 -11.04 -2.17
C SER A 82 11.75 -9.60 -2.56
N GLN A 83 10.60 -9.36 -3.20
CA GLN A 83 10.18 -8.03 -3.67
C GLN A 83 9.69 -7.14 -2.53
N TYR A 84 9.05 -7.73 -1.53
CA TYR A 84 8.50 -7.02 -0.38
C TYR A 84 8.42 -7.92 0.84
N PHE A 85 8.28 -7.29 2.00
CA PHE A 85 7.91 -7.98 3.21
C PHE A 85 7.00 -7.12 4.07
N GLU A 86 6.29 -7.81 4.96
CA GLU A 86 5.25 -7.28 5.82
C GLU A 86 5.74 -7.26 7.27
N LEU A 87 5.43 -6.18 8.00
CA LEU A 87 5.68 -6.06 9.43
C LEU A 87 4.40 -5.64 10.15
N HIS A 88 4.04 -6.37 11.20
CA HIS A 88 2.88 -6.11 12.05
C HIS A 88 1.56 -5.89 11.28
N ARG A 89 1.42 -6.56 10.13
CA ARG A 89 0.18 -6.58 9.37
C ARG A 89 -0.87 -7.35 10.17
N ASN A 90 -1.93 -6.67 10.52
CA ASN A 90 -3.14 -7.26 11.08
C ASN A 90 -4.30 -6.67 10.28
N PRO A 91 -4.54 -7.15 9.04
CA PRO A 91 -5.79 -6.81 8.38
C PRO A 91 -6.93 -7.28 9.29
N PRO A 92 -8.11 -6.64 9.24
CA PRO A 92 -9.28 -7.27 9.81
C PRO A 92 -9.36 -8.65 9.17
N SER A 93 -9.14 -9.71 9.96
CA SER A 93 -9.55 -11.05 9.55
C SER A 93 -10.95 -10.90 8.96
N SER A 94 -11.31 -11.66 7.93
CA SER A 94 -12.64 -11.58 7.33
C SER A 94 -13.80 -11.79 8.35
N GLY A 95 -13.52 -12.16 9.61
CA GLY A 95 -14.43 -12.09 10.77
C GLY A 95 -14.37 -10.81 11.64
N GLY A 96 -13.34 -9.99 11.54
CA GLY A 96 -13.13 -8.73 12.25
C GLY A 96 -14.00 -7.57 11.75
N LEU A 97 -14.32 -7.52 10.45
CA LEU A 97 -15.27 -6.53 9.92
C LEU A 97 -16.70 -6.73 10.48
N MET A 98 -17.06 -7.97 10.79
CA MET A 98 -18.31 -8.30 11.49
C MET A 98 -18.26 -7.85 12.97
N LEU A 99 -17.11 -8.00 13.65
CA LEU A 99 -16.96 -7.58 15.05
C LEU A 99 -16.87 -6.06 15.22
N PHE A 100 -16.19 -5.35 14.31
CA PHE A 100 -16.06 -3.89 14.37
C PHE A 100 -17.44 -3.21 14.14
N ASN A 101 -18.23 -3.71 13.19
CA ASN A 101 -19.61 -3.26 12.99
C ASN A 101 -20.55 -3.64 14.16
N LYS A 102 -20.28 -4.75 14.85
CA LYS A 102 -21.05 -5.16 16.04
C LYS A 102 -20.74 -4.30 17.26
N PHE A 103 -19.51 -3.81 17.41
CA PHE A 103 -19.12 -2.90 18.49
C PHE A 103 -19.64 -1.46 18.31
N LEU A 104 -19.75 -0.97 17.06
CA LEU A 104 -20.28 0.38 16.78
C LEU A 104 -21.82 0.44 16.85
N ARG A 105 -22.55 -0.67 16.65
CA ARG A 105 -24.01 -0.74 16.84
C ARG A 105 -24.47 -0.90 18.30
N LEU A 106 -23.55 -1.03 19.25
CA LEU A 106 -23.87 -1.14 20.69
C LEU A 106 -23.58 0.14 21.48
N LYS A 107 -23.27 1.26 20.81
CA LYS A 107 -23.00 2.55 21.45
C LYS A 107 -23.84 3.74 20.95
N TYR A 108 -24.91 3.51 20.21
CA TYR A 108 -25.96 4.50 19.96
C TYR A 108 -27.33 3.84 20.06
#